data_AF-A0A3S4FQL9-F1
#
_entry.id   AF-A0A3S4FQL9-F1
#
_cell.length_a   1.000
_cell.length_b   1.000
_cell.length_c   1.000
_cell.angle_alpha   90.00
_cell.angle_beta   90.00
_cell.angle_gamma   90.00
#
_symmetry.space_group_name_H-M   'P 1'
#
loop_
_entity.id
_entity.type
_entity.pdbx_description
1 polymer ?
#
loop_
_entity_poly.entity_id
_entity_poly.type
_entity_poly.pdbx_seq_one_letter_code
_entity_poly.pdbx_strand_id
1 'polypeptide(L)' 'MLNDTESYFNNGIRQAVKAGDIDKALKLMNEAEKLGSTTARNTFISSVKGKG' A
#
# COMPACT_ATOMS: atom_id res chain seq x y z
N MET A 1 -3.09 -16.57 -5.76
CA MET A 1 -2.05 -15.84 -6.53
C MET A 1 -2.32 -14.35 -6.56
N LEU A 2 -3.33 -13.82 -7.25
CA LEU A 2 -3.61 -12.35 -7.23
C LEU A 2 -3.95 -11.83 -5.82
N ASN A 3 -4.80 -12.54 -5.08
CA ASN A 3 -5.21 -12.13 -3.72
C ASN A 3 -4.05 -12.12 -2.71
N ASP A 4 -3.10 -13.05 -2.85
CA ASP A 4 -1.94 -13.16 -1.96
C ASP A 4 -0.97 -12.00 -2.20
N THR A 5 -0.75 -11.66 -3.47
CA THR A 5 0.03 -10.49 -3.89
C THR A 5 -0.61 -9.20 -3.38
N GLU A 6 -1.93 -9.06 -3.49
CA GLU A 6 -2.65 -7.87 -3.02
C GLU A 6 -2.54 -7.69 -1.50
N SER A 7 -2.69 -8.77 -0.73
CA SER A 7 -2.54 -8.76 0.72
C SER A 7 -1.11 -8.37 1.14
N TYR A 8 -0.10 -8.90 0.46
CA TYR A 8 1.30 -8.57 0.71
C TYR A 8 1.57 -7.06 0.56
N PHE A 9 1.19 -6.48 -0.58
CA PHE A 9 1.39 -5.05 -0.82
C PHE A 9 0.57 -4.19 0.14
N ASN A 10 -0.71 -4.53 0.36
CA ASN A 10 -1.56 -3.78 1.27
C ASN A 10 -1.00 -3.74 2.71
N ASN A 11 -0.46 -4.86 3.19
CA ASN A 11 0.18 -4.92 4.51
C ASN A 11 1.48 -4.13 4.55
N GLY A 12 2.30 -4.19 3.49
CA GLY A 12 3.53 -3.40 3.38
C GLY A 12 3.25 -1.89 3.36
N ILE A 13 2.23 -1.46 2.60
CA ILE A 13 1.79 -0.06 2.53
C ILE A 13 1.37 0.43 3.93
N ARG A 14 0.50 -0.32 4.62
CA ARG A 14 0.05 0.04 5.98
C ARG A 14 1.21 0.18 6.96
N GLN A 15 2.17 -0.74 6.92
CA GLN A 15 3.34 -0.71 7.80
C GLN A 15 4.27 0.46 7.50
N ALA A 16 4.61 0.66 6.22
CA ALA A 16 5.45 1.76 5.77
C ALA A 16 4.81 3.12 6.13
N VAL A 17 3.51 3.26 5.87
CA VAL A 17 2.76 4.42 6.35
C VAL A 17 2.90 4.50 7.86
N LYS A 18 2.47 3.52 8.66
CA LYS A 18 2.56 3.58 10.14
C LYS A 18 3.95 4.00 10.67
N ALA A 19 5.03 3.57 10.02
CA ALA A 19 6.41 3.92 10.37
C ALA A 19 6.84 5.36 10.00
N GLY A 20 6.05 6.10 9.22
CA GLY A 20 6.42 7.42 8.70
C GLY A 20 7.16 7.38 7.36
N ASP A 21 7.40 6.19 6.82
CA ASP A 21 8.13 5.97 5.58
C ASP A 21 7.17 6.08 4.37
N ILE A 22 6.77 7.32 4.06
CA ILE A 22 5.80 7.62 3.01
C ILE A 22 6.35 7.26 1.62
N ASP A 23 7.64 7.48 1.38
CA ASP A 23 8.27 7.14 0.10
C ASP A 23 8.24 5.64 -0.19
N LYS A 24 8.50 4.80 0.83
CA LYS A 24 8.37 3.35 0.70
C LYS A 24 6.93 2.93 0.47
N ALA A 25 5.98 3.54 1.19
CA ALA A 25 4.56 3.27 0.98
C ALA A 25 4.11 3.61 -0.46
N LEU A 26 4.61 4.71 -1.02
CA LEU A 26 4.33 5.12 -2.39
C LEU A 26 4.91 4.13 -3.42
N LYS A 27 6.15 3.65 -3.21
CA LYS A 27 6.78 2.64 -4.07
C LYS A 27 6.00 1.33 -4.07
N LEU A 28 5.62 0.83 -2.88
CA LEU A 28 4.83 -0.39 -2.74
C LEU A 28 3.46 -0.28 -3.40
N MET A 29 2.81 0.88 -3.28
CA MET A 29 1.55 1.16 -3.97
C MET A 29 1.72 1.07 -5.49
N ASN A 30 2.69 1.79 -6.07
CA ASN A 30 2.92 1.83 -7.51
C ASN A 30 3.27 0.44 -8.08
N GLU A 31 4.06 -0.34 -7.36
CA GLU A 31 4.42 -1.69 -7.77
C GLU A 31 3.21 -2.62 -7.76
N ALA A 32 2.37 -2.54 -6.73
CA ALA A 32 1.11 -3.27 -6.67
C ALA A 32 0.19 -2.92 -7.85
N GLU A 33 0.02 -1.63 -8.16
CA GLU A 33 -0.81 -1.16 -9.28
C GLU A 33 -0.28 -1.66 -10.63
N LYS A 34 1.04 -1.65 -10.83
CA LYS A 34 1.67 -2.21 -12.04
C LYS A 34 1.39 -3.71 -12.20
N LEU A 35 1.21 -4.42 -11.09
CA LEU A 35 0.85 -5.84 -11.05
C LEU A 35 -0.67 -6.08 -11.11
N GLY A 36 -1.48 -5.02 -11.27
CA GLY A 36 -2.93 -5.11 -11.44
C GLY A 36 -3.74 -5.01 -10.14
N SER A 37 -3.11 -4.67 -9.01
CA SER A 37 -3.85 -4.40 -7.77
C SER A 37 -4.80 -3.22 -7.96
N THR A 38 -6.07 -3.41 -7.57
CA THR A 38 -7.08 -2.34 -7.57
C THR A 38 -7.26 -1.70 -6.19
N THR A 39 -6.72 -2.33 -5.13
CA THR A 39 -6.90 -1.88 -3.74
C THR A 39 -5.73 -1.06 -3.18
N ALA A 40 -4.52 -1.18 -3.75
CA ALA A 40 -3.31 -0.53 -3.25
C ALA A 40 -3.44 0.99 -3.04
N ARG A 41 -3.99 1.73 -4.01
CA ARG A 41 -4.19 3.18 -3.88
C ARG A 41 -5.15 3.55 -2.75
N ASN A 42 -6.26 2.83 -2.64
CA ASN A 42 -7.21 3.02 -1.54
C ASN A 42 -6.54 2.73 -0.20
N THR A 43 -5.78 1.63 -0.10
CA THR A 43 -5.02 1.29 1.11
C THR A 43 -4.03 2.40 1.48
N PHE A 44 -3.29 2.94 0.52
CA PHE A 44 -2.36 4.05 0.75
C PHE A 44 -3.10 5.30 1.27
N ILE A 45 -4.13 5.77 0.55
CA ILE A 45 -4.90 6.97 0.91
C ILE A 45 -5.55 6.82 2.29
N SER A 46 -6.18 5.69 2.57
CA SER A 46 -6.80 5.43 3.88
C SER A 46 -5.76 5.39 5.00
N SER A 47 -4.59 4.80 4.75
CA SER A 47 -3.51 4.72 5.74
C SER A 47 -2.91 6.09 6.06
N VAL A 48 -2.70 6.95 5.06
CA VAL A 48 -2.14 8.31 5.29
C VAL A 48 -3.16 9.23 5.93
N LYS A 49 -4.45 9.10 5.57
CA LYS A 49 -5.54 9.90 6.16
C LYS A 49 -5.78 9.55 7.63
N GLY A 50 -5.68 8.27 8.00
CA GLY A 50 -5.89 7.81 9.39
C GLY A 50 -4.72 8.12 10.35
N LYS A 51 -3.66 8.79 9.88
CA LYS A 51 -2.57 9.29 10.73
C LYS A 51 -2.81 10.67 11.31
N GLY A 52 -3.82 11.39 10.81
CA GLY A 52 -4.21 12.72 11.28
C GLY A 52 -5.26 12.65 12.39
#